data_AF-A0A959L0A9-F1
#
_entry.id   AF-A0A959L0A9-F1
#
_cell.length_a   1.000
_cell.length_b   1.000
_cell.length_c   1.000
_cell.angle_alpha   90.00
_cell.angle_beta   90.00
_cell.angle_gamma   90.00
#
_symmetry.space_group_name_H-M   'P 1'
#
loop_
_entity.id
_entity.type
_entity.pdbx_description
1 polymer ?
#
loop_
_entity_poly.entity_id
_entity_poly.type
_entity_poly.pdbx_seq_one_letter_code
_entity_poly.pdbx_strand_id
1 'polypeptide(L)'
;MKTYLISILLLIIMATSCQERIDIESTEKEIIAVLDKEVNAVLEMNPEAFPDAWIQDESAVFISAGSNDYQTMFGFKKIGSWFKNGTQKAKSHGFVTWKEIT
;
A
#
# COMPACT_ATOMS: atom_id res chain seq x y z
N MET A 1 -11.60 -5.20 44.76
CA MET A 1 -11.78 -3.76 44.49
C MET A 1 -10.47 -3.02 44.23
N LYS A 2 -9.41 -3.18 45.03
CA LYS A 2 -8.12 -2.49 44.83
C LYS A 2 -7.39 -2.87 43.51
N THR A 3 -7.54 -4.11 43.04
CA THR A 3 -6.84 -4.60 41.83
C THR A 3 -7.37 -3.99 40.53
N TYR A 4 -8.69 -3.79 40.41
CA TYR A 4 -9.31 -3.24 39.19
C TYR A 4 -8.99 -1.76 38.96
N LEU A 5 -8.80 -0.99 40.04
CA LEU A 5 -8.41 0.42 39.97
C LEU A 5 -6.98 0.59 39.42
N ILE A 6 -6.07 -0.32 39.76
CA ILE A 6 -4.69 -0.30 39.24
C ILE A 6 -4.68 -0.63 37.74
N SER A 7 -5.50 -1.60 37.30
CA SER A 7 -5.63 -1.97 35.90
C SER A 7 -6.20 -0.84 35.03
N ILE A 8 -7.19 -0.10 35.55
CA ILE A 8 -7.77 1.07 34.86
C ILE A 8 -6.76 2.22 34.81
N LEU A 9 -6.00 2.45 35.89
CA LEU A 9 -4.95 3.47 35.91
C LEU A 9 -3.83 3.16 34.89
N LEU A 10 -3.42 1.89 34.77
CA LEU A 10 -2.44 1.44 33.77
C LEU A 10 -2.94 1.63 32.32
N LEU A 11 -4.22 1.34 32.05
CA LEU A 11 -4.84 1.58 30.74
C LEU A 11 -4.87 3.07 30.37
N ILE A 12 -5.15 3.95 31.34
CA ILE A 12 -5.16 5.41 31.13
C ILE A 12 -3.73 5.93 30.87
N ILE A 13 -2.73 5.40 31.60
CA ILE A 13 -1.32 5.76 31.39
C ILE A 13 -0.85 5.32 30.00
N MET A 14 -1.23 4.12 29.55
CA MET A 14 -0.93 3.65 28.17
C MET A 14 -1.66 4.45 27.08
N ALA A 15 -2.89 4.92 27.35
CA ALA A 15 -3.62 5.79 26.41
C ALA A 15 -2.97 7.17 26.26
N THR A 16 -2.39 7.72 27.33
CA THR A 16 -1.66 9.01 27.28
C THR A 16 -0.24 8.89 26.72
N SER A 17 0.38 7.70 26.74
CA SER A 17 1.68 7.47 26.09
C SER A 17 1.58 7.29 24.56
N CYS A 18 0.36 7.19 24.01
CA CYS A 18 0.09 7.11 22.57
C CYS A 18 -0.16 8.48 21.91
N GLN A 19 0.18 9.59 22.55
CA GLN A 19 0.29 10.88 21.85
C GLN A 19 1.69 11.00 21.25
N GLU A 20 1.95 10.15 20.26
CA GLU A 20 3.06 10.37 19.34
C GLU A 20 2.81 11.74 18.69
N ARG A 21 3.70 12.69 18.96
CA ARG A 21 3.77 13.90 18.13
C ARG A 21 4.21 13.44 16.75
N ILE A 22 3.25 13.28 15.85
CA ILE A 22 3.52 12.99 14.44
C ILE A 22 4.38 14.15 13.92
N ASP A 23 5.62 13.84 13.56
CA ASP A 23 6.45 14.73 12.77
C ASP A 23 5.87 14.74 11.36
N ILE A 24 5.10 15.79 11.07
CA ILE A 24 4.38 15.95 9.80
C ILE A 24 5.37 15.94 8.63
N GLU A 25 6.54 16.57 8.78
CA GLU A 25 7.52 16.65 7.69
C GLU A 25 8.17 15.29 7.41
N SER A 26 8.49 14.52 8.45
CA SER A 26 9.01 13.16 8.27
C SER A 26 7.95 12.24 7.66
N THR A 27 6.72 12.31 8.16
CA THR A 27 5.60 11.49 7.67
C THR A 27 5.28 11.80 6.22
N GLU A 28 5.30 13.06 5.81
CA GLU A 28 5.10 13.47 4.41
C GLU A 28 6.18 12.87 3.50
N LYS A 29 7.45 12.94 3.90
CA LYS A 29 8.55 12.33 3.13
C LYS A 29 8.39 10.82 2.99
N GLU A 30 7.95 10.14 4.03
CA GLU A 30 7.71 8.69 4.00
C GLU A 30 6.55 8.33 3.08
N ILE A 31 5.46 9.10 3.09
CA ILE A 31 4.33 8.91 2.17
C ILE A 31 4.78 9.11 0.73
N ILE A 32 5.52 10.19 0.43
CA ILE A 32 6.05 10.45 -0.91
C ILE A 32 6.95 9.29 -1.36
N ALA A 33 7.84 8.81 -0.49
CA ALA A 33 8.71 7.69 -0.82
C ALA A 33 7.94 6.39 -1.13
N VAL A 34 6.82 6.13 -0.45
CA VAL A 34 5.94 4.98 -0.75
C VAL A 34 5.23 5.16 -2.09
N LEU A 35 4.71 6.36 -2.38
CA LEU A 35 4.07 6.68 -3.66
C LEU A 35 5.06 6.56 -4.83
N ASP A 36 6.30 7.02 -4.65
CA ASP A 36 7.36 6.90 -5.66
C ASP A 36 7.67 5.43 -5.96
N LYS A 37 7.68 4.56 -4.95
CA LYS A 37 7.85 3.11 -5.16
C LYS A 37 6.71 2.54 -6.00
N GLU A 38 5.47 2.91 -5.70
CA GLU A 38 4.31 2.43 -6.46
C GLU A 38 4.36 2.90 -7.92
N VAL A 39 4.55 4.21 -8.12
CA VAL A 39 4.63 4.81 -9.46
C VAL A 39 5.74 4.15 -10.28
N ASN A 40 6.93 3.99 -9.70
CA ASN A 40 8.03 3.32 -10.38
C ASN A 40 7.72 1.85 -10.69
N ALA A 41 7.11 1.10 -9.77
CA ALA A 41 6.72 -0.28 -10.03
C ALA A 41 5.75 -0.39 -11.23
N VAL A 42 4.81 0.55 -11.35
CA VAL A 42 3.83 0.61 -12.45
C VAL A 42 4.50 1.03 -13.77
N LEU A 43 5.24 2.14 -13.79
CA LEU A 43 5.89 2.67 -15.00
C LEU A 43 6.93 1.71 -15.59
N GLU A 44 7.62 0.99 -14.71
CA GLU A 44 8.65 0.00 -15.08
C GLU A 44 8.06 -1.40 -15.30
N MET A 45 6.75 -1.56 -15.14
CA MET A 45 6.06 -2.85 -15.23
C MET A 45 6.80 -3.94 -14.43
N ASN A 46 7.12 -3.63 -13.17
CA ASN A 46 7.92 -4.46 -12.28
C ASN A 46 7.07 -5.06 -11.15
N PRO A 47 6.56 -6.30 -11.32
CA PRO A 47 5.75 -6.96 -10.30
C PRO A 47 6.51 -7.34 -9.03
N GLU A 48 7.85 -7.36 -9.07
CA GLU A 48 8.67 -7.65 -7.89
C GLU A 48 8.82 -6.45 -6.96
N ALA A 49 8.77 -5.23 -7.50
CA ALA A 49 8.83 -3.98 -6.73
C ALA A 49 7.46 -3.52 -6.20
N PHE A 50 6.37 -4.01 -6.79
CA PHE A 50 5.00 -3.64 -6.42
C PHE A 50 4.64 -3.90 -4.93
N PRO A 51 5.07 -5.00 -4.29
CA PRO A 51 4.77 -5.25 -2.87
C PRO A 51 5.38 -4.24 -1.89
N ASP A 52 6.43 -3.50 -2.28
CA ASP A 52 7.15 -2.59 -1.39
C ASP A 52 6.38 -1.30 -1.07
N ALA A 53 5.29 -1.05 -1.82
CA ALA A 53 4.41 0.11 -1.64
C ALA A 53 3.02 -0.25 -1.10
N TRP A 54 2.75 -1.54 -0.88
CA TRP A 54 1.40 -2.03 -0.58
C TRP A 54 1.32 -2.76 0.76
N ILE A 55 0.17 -2.62 1.43
CA ILE A 55 -0.20 -3.46 2.57
C ILE A 55 -0.38 -4.89 2.05
N GLN A 56 0.33 -5.86 2.63
CA GLN A 56 0.42 -7.24 2.13
C GLN A 56 -0.53 -8.21 2.84
N ASP A 57 -1.77 -7.79 3.11
CA ASP A 57 -2.78 -8.61 3.80
C ASP A 57 -4.17 -8.52 3.15
N GLU A 58 -5.18 -9.13 3.79
CA GLU A 58 -6.55 -9.19 3.29
C GLU A 58 -7.31 -7.85 3.39
N SER A 59 -6.77 -6.87 4.14
CA SER A 59 -7.35 -5.54 4.25
C SER A 59 -7.07 -4.64 3.05
N ALA A 60 -6.10 -5.02 2.20
CA ALA A 60 -5.78 -4.25 1.01
C ALA A 60 -6.97 -4.16 0.05
N VAL A 61 -7.25 -2.94 -0.44
CA VAL A 61 -8.32 -2.66 -1.40
C VAL A 61 -7.74 -1.93 -2.59
N PHE A 62 -8.11 -2.36 -3.78
CA PHE A 62 -7.77 -1.67 -5.01
C PHE A 62 -9.01 -1.53 -5.89
N ILE A 63 -9.19 -0.32 -6.44
CA ILE A 63 -10.27 0.02 -7.35
C ILE A 63 -9.62 0.44 -8.67
N SER A 64 -9.94 -0.27 -9.73
CA SER A 64 -9.39 -0.02 -11.07
C SER A 64 -10.49 0.17 -12.09
N ALA A 65 -10.19 0.85 -13.20
CA ALA A 65 -11.07 0.89 -14.36
C ALA A 65 -11.00 -0.43 -15.13
N GLY A 66 -12.14 -1.11 -15.25
CA GLY A 66 -12.31 -2.24 -16.16
C GLY A 66 -12.85 -1.80 -17.52
N SER A 67 -13.10 -2.76 -18.41
CA SER A 67 -13.56 -2.49 -19.78
C SER A 67 -14.94 -1.81 -19.85
N ASN A 68 -15.82 -2.10 -18.89
CA ASN A 68 -17.21 -1.61 -18.89
C ASN A 68 -17.65 -1.00 -17.55
N ASP A 69 -16.86 -1.16 -16.48
CA ASP A 69 -17.17 -0.66 -15.13
C ASP A 69 -15.91 -0.66 -14.26
N TYR A 70 -15.98 -0.10 -13.06
CA TYR A 70 -14.96 -0.24 -12.04
C TYR A 70 -14.87 -1.67 -11.52
N GLN A 71 -13.65 -2.14 -11.32
CA GLN A 71 -13.36 -3.40 -10.67
C GLN A 71 -12.79 -3.14 -9.28
N THR A 72 -13.48 -3.64 -8.25
CA THR A 72 -12.97 -3.65 -6.87
C THR A 72 -12.33 -5.00 -6.55
N MET A 73 -11.14 -4.95 -5.96
CA MET A 73 -10.38 -6.12 -5.52
C MET A 73 -10.04 -5.97 -4.04
N PHE A 74 -10.20 -7.08 -3.31
CA PHE A 74 -9.90 -7.19 -1.89
C PHE A 74 -8.78 -8.22 -1.71
N GLY A 75 -7.86 -7.90 -0.80
CA GLY A 75 -6.71 -8.70 -0.44
C GLY A 75 -5.54 -8.56 -1.39
N PHE A 76 -4.34 -8.40 -0.81
CA PHE A 76 -3.12 -8.16 -1.55
C PHE A 76 -2.81 -9.26 -2.56
N LYS A 77 -3.09 -10.52 -2.23
CA LYS A 77 -2.88 -11.65 -3.13
C LYS A 77 -3.63 -11.48 -4.47
N LYS A 78 -4.86 -10.98 -4.43
CA LYS A 78 -5.68 -10.75 -5.64
C LYS A 78 -5.13 -9.56 -6.43
N ILE A 79 -4.79 -8.48 -5.75
CA ILE A 79 -4.25 -7.25 -6.34
C ILE A 79 -2.90 -7.51 -7.01
N GLY A 80 -1.95 -8.15 -6.30
CA GLY A 80 -0.64 -8.50 -6.85
C GLY A 80 -0.73 -9.46 -8.03
N SER A 81 -1.67 -10.43 -8.00
CA SER A 81 -1.91 -11.31 -9.15
C SER A 81 -2.46 -10.54 -10.36
N TRP A 82 -3.39 -9.61 -10.13
CA TRP A 82 -3.92 -8.73 -11.17
C TRP A 82 -2.81 -7.90 -11.82
N PHE A 83 -1.95 -7.27 -11.01
CA PHE A 83 -0.85 -6.45 -11.50
C PHE A 83 0.13 -7.27 -12.33
N LYS A 84 0.59 -8.42 -11.79
CA LYS A 84 1.50 -9.33 -12.49
C LYS A 84 0.95 -9.79 -13.85
N ASN A 85 -0.33 -10.20 -13.89
CA ASN A 85 -0.97 -10.65 -15.12
C ASN A 85 -1.14 -9.50 -16.13
N GLY A 86 -1.51 -8.31 -15.64
CA GLY A 86 -1.63 -7.10 -16.44
C GLY A 86 -0.31 -6.71 -17.10
N THR A 87 0.78 -6.70 -16.34
CA THR A 87 2.14 -6.48 -16.83
C THR A 87 2.55 -7.49 -17.91
N GLN A 88 2.32 -8.78 -17.67
CA GLN A 88 2.65 -9.82 -18.66
C GLN A 88 1.87 -9.63 -19.96
N LYS A 89 0.57 -9.32 -19.85
CA LYS A 89 -0.28 -9.02 -21.00
C LYS A 89 0.17 -7.75 -21.73
N ALA A 90 0.54 -6.69 -21.02
CA ALA A 90 1.04 -5.47 -21.65
C ALA A 90 2.31 -5.75 -22.47
N LYS A 91 3.29 -6.45 -21.88
CA LYS A 91 4.52 -6.86 -22.57
C LYS A 91 4.23 -7.73 -23.80
N SER A 92 3.28 -8.65 -23.71
CA SER A 92 2.91 -9.50 -24.87
C SER A 92 2.24 -8.73 -26.02
N HIS A 93 1.69 -7.54 -25.77
CA HIS A 93 1.13 -6.65 -26.79
C HIS A 93 2.11 -5.56 -27.25
N GLY A 94 3.38 -5.65 -26.86
CA GLY A 94 4.43 -4.70 -27.29
C GLY A 94 4.42 -3.36 -26.56
N PHE A 95 3.70 -3.26 -25.43
CA PHE A 95 3.87 -2.09 -24.56
C PHE A 95 5.27 -2.12 -23.94
N VAL A 96 5.90 -0.95 -23.95
CA VAL A 96 7.24 -0.72 -23.41
C VAL A 96 7.15 0.13 -22.15
N THR A 97 8.18 0.03 -21.32
CA THR A 97 8.34 0.82 -20.10
C THR A 97 8.68 2.27 -20.42
N TRP A 98 8.53 3.16 -19.44
CA TRP A 98 8.88 4.56 -19.61
C TRP A 98 10.37 4.76 -19.94
N LYS A 99 11.27 3.99 -19.32
CA LYS A 99 12.71 4.02 -19.63
C LYS A 99 13.07 3.61 -21.05
N GLU A 100 12.22 2.84 -21.71
CA GLU A 100 12.46 2.43 -23.10
C GLU A 100 12.09 3.52 -24.12
N ILE A 101 11.40 4.57 -23.70
CA ILE A 101 10.96 5.69 -24.56
C ILE A 101 11.63 7.04 -24.23
N THR A 102 12.47 7.09 -23.19
CA THR A 102 13.27 8.26 -22.79
C THR A 102 14.76 7.96 -22.79
#